data_AF-A0A7C6SMY4-F1
#
_entry.id   AF-A0A7C6SMY4-F1
#
_cell.length_a   1.000
_cell.length_b   1.000
_cell.length_c   1.000
_cell.angle_alpha   90.00
_cell.angle_beta   90.00
_cell.angle_gamma   90.00
#
_symmetry.space_group_name_H-M   'P 1'
#
loop_
_entity.id
_entity.type
_entity.pdbx_description
1 polymer ?
#
loop_
_entity_poly.entity_id
_entity_poly.type
_entity_poly.pdbx_seq_one_letter_code
_entity_poly.pdbx_strand_id
1 'polypeptide(L)'
;VYYGENLPEKADAINGFLKEAAAELKEKGAIVSADIFAIVCESPGDTEGIGQVLERVGMDIDYISPMIYPSHYANDSRGMMGNGVGQSINGIVFTAPDLKPYEVVYNVLEKTKDRISKVENYKADVRPYIQGFTASYLPKGYYQVYGPEQIKEQIKAVYDSGFEEWIVWDAGNNYIEDAFKKD
;
A
#
# COMPACT_ATOMS: atom_id res chain seq x y z
N VAL A 1 -13.21 27.69 -2.57
CA VAL A 1 -13.84 27.34 -1.27
C VAL A 1 -12.95 27.88 -0.17
N TYR A 2 -13.51 28.60 0.80
CA TYR A 2 -12.79 29.10 1.97
C TYR A 2 -13.07 28.16 3.13
N TYR A 3 -12.03 27.65 3.79
CA TYR A 3 -12.14 26.64 4.83
C TYR A 3 -11.88 27.20 6.24
N GLY A 4 -11.74 28.52 6.39
CA GLY A 4 -11.39 29.18 7.64
C GLY A 4 -9.92 29.62 7.72
N GLU A 5 -9.53 30.17 8.86
CA GLU A 5 -8.14 30.51 9.22
C GLU A 5 -7.56 29.47 10.17
N ASN A 6 -6.23 29.36 10.24
CA ASN A 6 -5.52 28.44 11.14
C ASN A 6 -5.92 26.97 10.95
N LEU A 7 -6.05 26.54 9.69
CA LEU A 7 -6.31 25.15 9.35
C LEU A 7 -5.18 24.26 9.88
N PRO A 8 -5.52 23.08 10.45
CA PRO A 8 -4.51 22.10 10.82
C PRO A 8 -3.74 21.62 9.58
N GLU A 9 -2.53 21.10 9.78
CA GLU A 9 -1.83 20.42 8.69
C GLU A 9 -2.70 19.27 8.16
N LYS A 10 -2.57 18.91 6.88
CA LYS A 10 -3.39 17.86 6.26
C LYS A 10 -3.33 16.54 7.06
N ALA A 11 -2.12 16.19 7.52
CA ALA A 11 -1.92 15.02 8.36
C ALA A 11 -2.63 15.16 9.71
N ASP A 12 -2.61 16.32 10.36
CA ASP A 12 -3.35 16.54 11.60
C ASP A 12 -4.86 16.38 11.39
N ALA A 13 -5.38 16.91 10.28
CA ALA A 13 -6.80 16.79 9.94
C ALA A 13 -7.22 15.32 9.73
N ILE A 14 -6.46 14.57 8.94
CA ILE A 14 -6.74 13.15 8.65
C ILE A 14 -6.63 12.31 9.93
N ASN A 15 -5.56 12.47 10.71
CA ASN A 15 -5.37 11.70 11.94
C ASN A 15 -6.40 12.06 13.02
N GLY A 16 -6.77 13.34 13.13
CA GLY A 16 -7.83 13.77 14.03
C GLY A 16 -9.17 13.13 13.69
N PHE A 17 -9.52 13.08 12.39
CA PHE A 17 -10.71 12.38 11.93
C PHE A 17 -10.66 10.88 12.22
N LEU A 18 -9.54 10.21 11.90
CA LEU A 18 -9.39 8.77 12.15
C LEU A 18 -9.51 8.44 13.64
N LYS A 19 -8.93 9.26 14.51
CA LYS A 19 -9.02 9.11 15.96
C LYS A 19 -10.47 9.21 16.45
N GLU A 20 -11.19 10.24 16.02
CA GLU A 20 -12.58 10.46 16.42
C GLU A 20 -13.48 9.32 15.90
N ALA A 21 -13.37 9.00 14.60
CA ALA A 21 -14.14 7.93 13.99
C ALA A 21 -13.84 6.57 14.64
N ALA A 22 -12.57 6.28 14.95
CA ALA A 22 -12.19 5.06 15.64
C ALA A 22 -12.80 4.99 17.05
N ALA A 23 -12.79 6.09 17.81
CA ALA A 23 -13.41 6.12 19.13
C ALA A 23 -14.91 5.78 19.06
N GLU A 24 -15.67 6.45 18.18
CA GLU A 24 -17.11 6.21 18.05
C GLU A 24 -17.46 4.81 17.50
N LEU A 25 -16.69 4.31 16.55
CA LEU A 25 -16.95 3.01 15.91
C LEU A 25 -16.55 1.83 16.81
N LYS A 26 -15.48 1.98 17.60
CA LYS A 26 -15.04 0.95 18.55
C LYS A 26 -16.05 0.75 19.69
N GLU A 27 -16.76 1.78 20.12
CA GLU A 27 -17.90 1.64 21.05
C GLU A 27 -19.01 0.73 20.51
N LYS A 28 -19.08 0.59 19.18
CA LYS A 28 -20.03 -0.31 18.48
C LYS A 28 -19.42 -1.68 18.15
N GLY A 29 -18.18 -1.94 18.57
CA GLY A 29 -17.44 -3.17 18.29
C GLY A 29 -16.92 -3.29 16.85
N ALA A 30 -16.83 -2.18 16.11
CA ALA A 30 -16.32 -2.18 14.74
C ALA A 30 -14.79 -2.01 14.71
N ILE A 31 -14.15 -2.72 13.79
CA ILE A 31 -12.74 -2.54 13.42
C ILE A 31 -12.64 -1.37 12.44
N VAL A 32 -11.63 -0.51 12.64
CA VAL A 32 -11.37 0.63 11.77
C VAL A 32 -10.04 0.45 11.08
N SER A 33 -10.06 0.53 9.75
CA SER A 33 -8.87 0.51 8.90
C SER A 33 -8.82 1.73 7.99
N ALA A 34 -7.62 2.12 7.58
CA ALA A 34 -7.40 3.20 6.62
C ALA A 34 -6.61 2.72 5.40
N ASP A 35 -7.14 2.96 4.21
CA ASP A 35 -6.44 2.70 2.96
C ASP A 35 -5.46 3.84 2.69
N ILE A 36 -4.19 3.50 2.50
CA ILE A 36 -3.13 4.48 2.30
C ILE A 36 -2.40 4.23 0.98
N PHE A 37 -1.96 5.30 0.34
CA PHE A 37 -1.09 5.17 -0.82
C PHE A 37 0.25 4.58 -0.39
N ALA A 38 0.69 3.50 -1.01
CA ALA A 38 1.92 2.82 -0.61
C ALA A 38 3.19 3.69 -0.77
N ILE A 39 3.12 4.82 -1.48
CA ILE A 39 4.22 5.79 -1.55
C ILE A 39 4.62 6.33 -0.17
N VAL A 40 3.69 6.44 0.79
CA VAL A 40 4.02 6.93 2.14
C VAL A 40 4.78 5.88 2.95
N CYS A 41 4.81 4.62 2.51
CA CYS A 41 5.72 3.61 3.03
C CYS A 41 7.17 3.86 2.59
N GLU A 42 7.37 4.53 1.45
CA GLU A 42 8.69 4.85 0.91
C GLU A 42 9.23 6.20 1.39
N SER A 43 8.40 7.26 1.43
CA SER A 43 8.83 8.61 1.79
C SER A 43 8.47 8.99 3.24
N PRO A 44 9.38 9.67 3.98
CA PRO A 44 9.08 10.21 5.30
C PRO A 44 8.22 11.48 5.21
N GLY A 45 7.43 11.74 6.25
CA GLY A 45 6.57 12.93 6.33
C GLY A 45 5.51 12.99 5.21
N ASP A 46 4.93 14.17 5.00
CA ASP A 46 3.95 14.41 3.92
C ASP A 46 4.65 14.91 2.64
N THR A 47 5.68 14.18 2.19
CA THR A 47 6.48 14.57 1.02
C THR A 47 5.63 14.68 -0.25
N GLU A 48 4.57 13.88 -0.35
CA GLU A 48 3.67 13.87 -1.51
C GLU A 48 2.55 14.91 -1.41
N GLY A 49 2.40 15.58 -0.26
CA GLY A 49 1.36 16.58 -0.02
C GLY A 49 -0.06 16.01 -0.01
N ILE A 50 -0.23 14.71 0.27
CA ILE A 50 -1.52 14.00 0.33
C ILE A 50 -2.08 13.91 1.75
N GLY A 51 -1.32 14.35 2.76
CA GLY A 51 -1.71 14.35 4.17
C GLY A 51 -1.61 12.99 4.85
N GLN A 52 -1.14 11.95 4.16
CA GLN A 52 -0.90 10.64 4.75
C GLN A 52 0.55 10.56 5.20
N VAL A 53 0.77 10.20 6.47
CA VAL A 53 2.11 10.03 7.05
C VAL A 53 2.13 8.68 7.76
N LEU A 54 2.99 7.76 7.30
CA LEU A 54 3.00 6.37 7.78
C LEU A 54 3.12 6.30 9.31
N GLU A 55 4.01 7.10 9.89
CA GLU A 55 4.29 7.14 11.32
C GLU A 55 3.11 7.66 12.17
N ARG A 56 2.08 8.22 11.54
CA ARG A 56 0.95 8.86 12.23
C ARG A 56 -0.38 8.16 11.97
N VAL A 57 -0.60 7.73 10.74
CA VAL A 57 -1.90 7.23 10.25
C VAL A 57 -2.40 5.99 11.01
N GLY A 58 -1.51 5.19 11.57
CA GLY A 58 -1.84 3.98 12.35
C GLY A 58 -1.92 4.16 13.87
N MET A 59 -1.89 5.39 14.40
CA MET A 59 -1.81 5.60 15.86
C MET A 59 -3.11 5.33 16.63
N ASP A 60 -4.28 5.39 15.97
CA ASP A 60 -5.58 5.28 16.65
C ASP A 60 -6.54 4.26 16.03
N ILE A 61 -6.17 3.67 14.90
CA ILE A 61 -6.93 2.67 14.15
C ILE A 61 -6.34 1.26 14.32
N ASP A 62 -7.05 0.25 13.86
CA ASP A 62 -6.67 -1.16 14.05
C ASP A 62 -5.79 -1.68 12.91
N TYR A 63 -5.98 -1.18 11.69
CA TYR A 63 -5.17 -1.59 10.53
C TYR A 63 -4.88 -0.42 9.59
N ILE A 64 -3.71 -0.45 8.97
CA ILE A 64 -3.44 0.30 7.74
C ILE A 64 -3.44 -0.66 6.55
N SER A 65 -3.98 -0.19 5.42
CA SER A 65 -4.02 -0.96 4.18
C SER A 65 -3.21 -0.24 3.08
N PRO A 66 -1.87 -0.39 3.05
CA PRO A 66 -1.08 0.11 1.94
C PRO A 66 -1.56 -0.50 0.62
N MET A 67 -1.87 0.34 -0.36
CA MET A 67 -2.26 -0.10 -1.70
C MET A 67 -1.02 -0.41 -2.54
N ILE A 68 -0.54 -1.67 -2.45
CA ILE A 68 0.68 -2.13 -3.10
C ILE A 68 0.33 -2.82 -4.41
N TYR A 69 0.24 -2.03 -5.48
CA TYR A 69 0.04 -2.53 -6.83
C TYR A 69 1.34 -2.40 -7.62
N PRO A 70 2.05 -3.49 -7.94
CA PRO A 70 3.28 -3.44 -8.72
C PRO A 70 3.17 -2.58 -9.99
N SER A 71 2.04 -2.63 -10.70
CA SER A 71 1.75 -1.79 -11.88
C SER A 71 1.70 -0.28 -11.63
N HIS A 72 1.54 0.16 -10.38
CA HIS A 72 1.38 1.57 -10.00
C HIS A 72 2.69 2.21 -9.53
N TYR A 73 3.79 1.48 -9.56
CA TYR A 73 5.12 2.04 -9.34
C TYR A 73 5.74 2.49 -10.67
N ALA A 74 6.61 3.49 -10.61
CA ALA A 74 7.28 4.01 -11.79
C ALA A 74 8.16 2.94 -12.45
N ASN A 75 8.14 2.89 -13.78
CA ASN A 75 8.98 2.03 -14.60
C ASN A 75 9.98 2.86 -15.43
N ASP A 76 10.99 2.22 -16.03
CA ASP A 76 12.03 2.90 -16.82
C ASP A 76 11.64 3.11 -18.30
N SER A 77 10.39 2.84 -18.66
CA SER A 77 9.87 3.11 -20.00
C SER A 77 9.71 4.62 -20.25
N ARG A 78 9.37 4.96 -21.51
CA ARG A 78 8.92 6.30 -21.93
C ARG A 78 7.39 6.41 -22.06
N GLY A 79 6.64 5.44 -21.54
CA GLY A 79 5.19 5.35 -21.67
C GLY A 79 4.46 5.59 -20.35
N MET A 80 3.27 4.98 -20.21
CA MET A 80 2.48 5.06 -18.99
C MET A 80 3.29 4.60 -17.77
N MET A 81 3.22 5.36 -16.68
CA MET A 81 4.03 5.18 -15.46
C MET A 81 5.56 5.23 -15.68
N GLY A 82 6.03 5.65 -16.86
CA GLY A 82 7.45 5.70 -17.20
C GLY A 82 8.14 6.98 -16.74
N ASN A 83 9.29 6.86 -16.07
CA ASN A 83 10.15 7.99 -15.69
C ASN A 83 11.59 7.89 -16.25
N GLY A 84 11.89 6.86 -17.05
CA GLY A 84 13.23 6.61 -17.61
C GLY A 84 14.26 6.03 -16.63
N VAL A 85 13.86 5.68 -15.40
CA VAL A 85 14.75 5.17 -14.34
C VAL A 85 14.18 3.93 -13.63
N GLY A 86 12.88 3.89 -13.37
CA GLY A 86 12.24 2.94 -12.47
C GLY A 86 11.94 3.55 -11.10
N GLN A 87 11.51 2.69 -10.16
CA GLN A 87 11.18 3.07 -8.79
C GLN A 87 12.21 2.52 -7.82
N SER A 88 12.69 3.35 -6.90
CA SER A 88 13.43 2.86 -5.72
C SER A 88 12.43 2.43 -4.65
N ILE A 89 12.52 1.17 -4.22
CA ILE A 89 11.70 0.55 -3.18
C ILE A 89 12.65 -0.15 -2.21
N ASN A 90 12.65 0.28 -0.94
CA ASN A 90 13.57 -0.25 0.07
C ASN A 90 15.07 -0.23 -0.38
N GLY A 91 15.47 0.80 -1.10
CA GLY A 91 16.84 0.95 -1.61
C GLY A 91 17.17 0.13 -2.87
N ILE A 92 16.22 -0.64 -3.40
CA ILE A 92 16.35 -1.42 -4.63
C ILE A 92 15.64 -0.72 -5.77
N VAL A 93 16.30 -0.56 -6.92
CA VAL A 93 15.69 0.04 -8.11
C VAL A 93 14.99 -1.04 -8.95
N PHE A 94 13.68 -0.89 -9.12
CA PHE A 94 12.85 -1.72 -9.98
C PHE A 94 12.56 -0.98 -11.29
N THR A 95 13.12 -1.46 -12.40
CA THR A 95 12.92 -0.86 -13.73
C THR A 95 11.59 -1.26 -14.36
N ALA A 96 11.07 -2.45 -14.05
CA ALA A 96 9.75 -2.93 -14.46
C ALA A 96 9.04 -3.61 -13.27
N PRO A 97 8.50 -2.82 -12.31
CA PRO A 97 7.97 -3.35 -11.05
C PRO A 97 6.83 -4.38 -11.24
N ASP A 98 5.98 -4.22 -12.25
CA ASP A 98 4.86 -5.15 -12.53
C ASP A 98 5.32 -6.55 -12.96
N LEU A 99 6.59 -6.72 -13.33
CA LEU A 99 7.19 -8.03 -13.59
C LEU A 99 7.73 -8.71 -12.33
N LYS A 100 7.60 -8.06 -11.16
CA LYS A 100 8.24 -8.41 -9.89
C LYS A 100 7.26 -8.37 -8.71
N PRO A 101 6.12 -9.08 -8.80
CA PRO A 101 5.04 -9.00 -7.82
C PRO A 101 5.50 -9.38 -6.40
N TYR A 102 6.26 -10.45 -6.24
CA TYR A 102 6.83 -10.84 -4.95
C TYR A 102 7.78 -9.76 -4.42
N GLU A 103 8.79 -9.40 -5.21
CA GLU A 103 9.88 -8.55 -4.73
C GLU A 103 9.40 -7.13 -4.40
N VAL A 104 8.45 -6.59 -5.16
CA VAL A 104 7.85 -5.28 -4.88
C VAL A 104 7.08 -5.31 -3.56
N VAL A 105 6.15 -6.26 -3.39
CA VAL A 105 5.33 -6.36 -2.18
C VAL A 105 6.20 -6.60 -0.95
N TYR A 106 7.15 -7.53 -1.03
CA TYR A 106 8.05 -7.87 0.07
C TYR A 106 8.86 -6.64 0.52
N ASN A 107 9.47 -5.91 -0.42
CA ASN A 107 10.33 -4.77 -0.07
C ASN A 107 9.54 -3.58 0.50
N VAL A 108 8.33 -3.30 -0.02
CA VAL A 108 7.46 -2.26 0.56
C VAL A 108 7.09 -2.64 1.99
N LEU A 109 6.74 -3.90 2.25
CA LEU A 109 6.35 -4.36 3.58
C LEU A 109 7.52 -4.40 4.56
N GLU A 110 8.70 -4.84 4.14
CA GLU A 110 9.90 -4.77 4.99
C GLU A 110 10.23 -3.34 5.40
N LYS A 111 10.17 -2.38 4.47
CA LYS A 111 10.39 -0.97 4.78
C LYS A 111 9.28 -0.40 5.67
N THR A 112 8.02 -0.77 5.41
CA THR A 112 6.88 -0.38 6.25
C THR A 112 7.11 -0.85 7.68
N LYS A 113 7.41 -2.13 7.88
CA LYS A 113 7.69 -2.76 9.17
C LYS A 113 8.85 -2.08 9.90
N ASP A 114 9.98 -1.83 9.22
CA ASP A 114 11.11 -1.11 9.79
C ASP A 114 10.71 0.30 10.28
N ARG A 115 9.95 1.05 9.48
CA ARG A 115 9.53 2.41 9.83
C ARG A 115 8.55 2.45 10.99
N ILE A 116 7.51 1.62 10.98
CA ILE A 116 6.51 1.60 12.07
C ILE A 116 7.12 1.08 13.37
N SER A 117 8.11 0.17 13.31
CA SER A 117 8.80 -0.35 14.51
C SER A 117 9.55 0.72 15.32
N LYS A 118 9.83 1.87 14.70
CA LYS A 118 10.50 3.02 15.32
C LYS A 118 9.52 4.00 15.96
N VAL A 119 8.20 3.77 15.81
CA VAL A 119 7.16 4.63 16.36
C VAL A 119 6.64 4.03 17.65
N GLU A 120 6.81 4.74 18.76
CA GLU A 120 6.28 4.31 20.05
C GLU A 120 4.75 4.27 20.04
N ASN A 121 4.17 3.20 20.57
CA ASN A 121 2.72 3.00 20.69
C ASN A 121 1.96 3.00 19.35
N TYR A 122 2.61 2.64 18.24
CA TYR A 122 1.92 2.36 16.98
C TYR A 122 0.90 1.23 17.20
N LYS A 123 -0.37 1.47 16.87
CA LYS A 123 -1.46 0.53 17.19
C LYS A 123 -1.87 -0.34 16.01
N ALA A 124 -1.87 0.24 14.81
CA ALA A 124 -2.38 -0.45 13.63
C ALA A 124 -1.44 -1.57 13.20
N ASP A 125 -2.01 -2.73 12.90
CA ASP A 125 -1.33 -3.76 12.13
C ASP A 125 -1.42 -3.45 10.62
N VAL A 126 -0.71 -4.21 9.78
CA VAL A 126 -0.65 -3.97 8.33
C VAL A 126 -1.40 -5.06 7.58
N ARG A 127 -2.38 -4.65 6.77
CA ARG A 127 -3.13 -5.52 5.85
C ARG A 127 -3.12 -4.90 4.44
N PRO A 128 -2.09 -5.15 3.62
CA PRO A 128 -1.95 -4.47 2.35
C PRO A 128 -3.02 -4.92 1.34
N TYR A 129 -3.38 -3.99 0.45
CA TYR A 129 -3.97 -4.40 -0.82
C TYR A 129 -2.87 -4.86 -1.78
N ILE A 130 -3.13 -5.96 -2.48
CA ILE A 130 -2.28 -6.55 -3.50
C ILE A 130 -3.02 -6.62 -4.85
N GLN A 131 -2.27 -6.66 -5.94
CA GLN A 131 -2.80 -6.56 -7.31
C GLN A 131 -3.42 -7.87 -7.78
N GLY A 132 -4.70 -7.83 -8.14
CA GLY A 132 -5.45 -8.95 -8.73
C GLY A 132 -5.71 -8.83 -10.23
N PHE A 133 -5.17 -7.83 -10.91
CA PHE A 133 -5.49 -7.51 -12.31
C PHE A 133 -4.24 -7.40 -13.20
N THR A 134 -4.45 -7.53 -14.51
CA THR A 134 -3.41 -7.31 -15.54
C THR A 134 -3.43 -5.85 -16.00
N ALA A 135 -2.34 -5.11 -15.81
CA ALA A 135 -2.20 -3.72 -16.22
C ALA A 135 -1.83 -3.56 -17.70
N SER A 136 -2.67 -4.06 -18.62
CA SER A 136 -2.37 -4.10 -20.07
C SER A 136 -2.21 -2.72 -20.74
N TYR A 137 -2.50 -1.64 -20.01
CA TYR A 137 -2.25 -0.26 -20.44
C TYR A 137 -0.78 0.16 -20.30
N LEU A 138 0.03 -0.58 -19.55
CA LEU A 138 1.46 -0.35 -19.46
C LEU A 138 2.16 -0.73 -20.77
N PRO A 139 3.33 -0.14 -21.08
CA PRO A 139 4.06 -0.48 -22.29
C PRO A 139 4.44 -1.97 -22.33
N LYS A 140 4.47 -2.55 -23.54
CA LYS A 140 4.88 -3.95 -23.71
C LYS A 140 6.28 -4.18 -23.13
N GLY A 141 6.44 -5.23 -22.33
CA GLY A 141 7.68 -5.53 -21.60
C GLY A 141 7.76 -4.90 -20.21
N TYR A 142 6.74 -4.15 -19.78
CA TYR A 142 6.64 -3.54 -18.45
C TYR A 142 5.45 -4.03 -17.63
N TYR A 143 4.71 -5.01 -18.16
CA TYR A 143 3.65 -5.72 -17.47
C TYR A 143 3.66 -7.19 -17.87
N GLN A 144 3.03 -8.00 -17.03
CA GLN A 144 2.75 -9.41 -17.31
C GLN A 144 1.27 -9.70 -17.15
N VAL A 145 0.81 -10.84 -17.65
CA VAL A 145 -0.54 -11.31 -17.35
C VAL A 145 -0.56 -11.80 -15.90
N TYR A 146 -1.44 -11.25 -15.10
CA TYR A 146 -1.64 -11.67 -13.71
C TYR A 146 -2.63 -12.84 -13.69
N GLY A 147 -2.11 -14.01 -13.29
CA GLY A 147 -2.89 -15.21 -12.99
C GLY A 147 -2.73 -15.64 -11.52
N PRO A 148 -3.11 -16.88 -11.18
CA PRO A 148 -2.96 -17.42 -9.83
C PRO A 148 -1.55 -17.28 -9.26
N GLU A 149 -0.52 -17.54 -10.08
CA GLU A 149 0.88 -17.50 -9.61
C GLU A 149 1.31 -16.10 -9.18
N GLN A 150 1.01 -15.06 -9.97
CA GLN A 150 1.37 -13.68 -9.61
C GLN A 150 0.65 -13.19 -8.35
N ILE A 151 -0.57 -13.68 -8.09
CA ILE A 151 -1.30 -13.37 -6.85
C ILE A 151 -0.69 -14.15 -5.67
N LYS A 152 -0.40 -15.45 -5.85
CA LYS A 152 0.28 -16.28 -4.83
C LYS A 152 1.65 -15.73 -4.45
N GLU A 153 2.41 -15.21 -5.42
CA GLU A 153 3.69 -14.53 -5.18
C GLU A 153 3.54 -13.32 -4.25
N GLN A 154 2.51 -12.50 -4.42
CA GLN A 154 2.23 -11.37 -3.52
C GLN A 154 1.78 -11.83 -2.14
N ILE A 155 0.89 -12.83 -2.08
CA ILE A 155 0.45 -13.44 -0.80
C ILE A 155 1.65 -14.00 -0.03
N LYS A 156 2.54 -14.70 -0.73
CA LYS A 156 3.79 -15.23 -0.16
C LYS A 156 4.67 -14.10 0.37
N ALA A 157 4.81 -13.00 -0.37
CA ALA A 157 5.57 -11.84 0.08
C ALA A 157 5.00 -11.21 1.37
N VAL A 158 3.67 -11.16 1.51
CA VAL A 158 3.01 -10.72 2.75
C VAL A 158 3.43 -11.61 3.92
N TYR A 159 3.29 -12.92 3.78
CA TYR A 159 3.66 -13.87 4.84
C TYR A 159 5.15 -13.86 5.17
N ASP A 160 6.02 -13.84 4.15
CA ASP A 160 7.47 -13.83 4.36
C ASP A 160 7.96 -12.52 5.02
N SER A 161 7.22 -11.42 4.84
CA SER A 161 7.49 -10.15 5.53
C SER A 161 7.00 -10.13 6.98
N GLY A 162 6.31 -11.19 7.43
CA GLY A 162 5.83 -11.35 8.80
C GLY A 162 4.42 -10.82 9.07
N PHE A 163 3.67 -10.43 8.03
CA PHE A 163 2.26 -10.05 8.15
C PHE A 163 1.34 -11.22 7.78
N GLU A 164 0.11 -11.23 8.31
CA GLU A 164 -0.79 -12.40 8.19
C GLU A 164 -2.04 -12.14 7.35
N GLU A 165 -2.36 -10.88 7.04
CA GLU A 165 -3.58 -10.48 6.34
C GLU A 165 -3.26 -9.72 5.05
N TRP A 166 -4.12 -9.84 4.04
CA TRP A 166 -4.02 -9.14 2.76
C TRP A 166 -5.41 -8.98 2.13
N ILE A 167 -5.54 -8.05 1.18
CA ILE A 167 -6.75 -7.85 0.39
C ILE A 167 -6.36 -7.86 -1.10
N VAL A 168 -6.99 -8.71 -1.92
CA VAL A 168 -6.79 -8.64 -3.37
C VAL A 168 -7.74 -7.62 -3.98
N TRP A 169 -7.21 -6.73 -4.82
CA TRP A 169 -8.03 -5.78 -5.55
C TRP A 169 -7.98 -6.01 -7.06
N ASP A 170 -9.16 -6.04 -7.67
CA ASP A 170 -9.36 -5.96 -9.12
C ASP A 170 -10.58 -5.06 -9.41
N ALA A 171 -10.39 -3.99 -10.18
CA ALA A 171 -11.46 -3.08 -10.59
C ALA A 171 -12.56 -3.79 -11.42
N GLY A 172 -12.22 -4.86 -12.13
CA GLY A 172 -13.17 -5.72 -12.84
C GLY A 172 -13.94 -6.68 -11.93
N ASN A 173 -13.57 -6.77 -10.65
CA ASN A 173 -14.07 -7.75 -9.69
C ASN A 173 -13.95 -9.21 -10.18
N ASN A 174 -12.91 -9.52 -10.96
CA ASN A 174 -12.66 -10.85 -11.49
C ASN A 174 -11.57 -11.55 -10.68
N TYR A 175 -11.98 -12.35 -9.71
CA TYR A 175 -11.07 -13.03 -8.80
C TYR A 175 -10.85 -14.49 -9.24
N ILE A 176 -9.60 -14.87 -9.47
CA ILE A 176 -9.23 -16.21 -9.91
C ILE A 176 -9.10 -17.12 -8.68
N GLU A 177 -10.08 -17.99 -8.44
CA GLU A 177 -10.16 -18.82 -7.23
C GLU A 177 -8.90 -19.66 -6.94
N ASP A 178 -8.21 -20.12 -7.99
CA ASP A 178 -6.98 -20.92 -7.85
C ASP A 178 -5.85 -20.18 -7.12
N ALA A 179 -5.90 -18.85 -7.06
CA ALA A 179 -4.96 -18.04 -6.28
C ALA A 179 -5.11 -18.24 -4.76
N PHE A 180 -6.26 -18.71 -4.28
CA PHE A 180 -6.63 -18.75 -2.85
C PHE A 180 -6.69 -20.16 -2.26
N LYS A 181 -6.43 -21.17 -3.08
CA LYS A 181 -6.36 -22.55 -2.62
C LYS A 181 -5.06 -22.76 -1.84
N LYS A 182 -5.17 -23.41 -0.68
CA LYS A 182 -4.00 -23.94 0.03
C LYS A 182 -3.39 -25.04 -0.83
N ASP A 183 -2.07 -25.05 -0.95
CA ASP A 183 -1.32 -26.13 -1.59
C ASP A 183 -1.46 -27.44 -0.80
#